data_AF-A0A849YZD6-F1
#
_entry.id   AF-A0A849YZD6-F1
#
_cell.length_a   1.000
_cell.length_b   1.000
_cell.length_c   1.000
_cell.angle_alpha   90.00
_cell.angle_beta   90.00
_cell.angle_gamma   90.00
#
_symmetry.space_group_name_H-M   'P 1'
#
loop_
_entity.id
_entity.type
_entity.pdbx_description
1 polymer ?
#
loop_
_entity_poly.entity_id
_entity_poly.type
_entity_poly.pdbx_seq_one_letter_code
_entity_poly.pdbx_strand_id
1 'polypeptide(L)'
;MLGTREQAGDLARRVQHQLRFKLSLPSRFERARFMPIETQRHLERAVRYLLRQEEHHGIDLDPRHDGSSAPDIVGLRVLGTEIPQRMATALPRMRREEILDSMRLESVPPDFERLADLAAAACALPDLSGNQPRVVAARTAAIQAAPELSPGEVAALLGITRRCVERARKRPRNAALVRAICLQLTLRPREHGDELDDVLARGVHTPRDATGLGGSVFDPSTPVASSRAFGRISAWRDP
;
A
#
# COMPACT_ATOMS: atom_id res chain seq x y z
N MET A 1 -14.47 -16.11 6.77
CA MET A 1 -14.85 -16.11 8.19
C MET A 1 -13.59 -15.76 8.98
N LEU A 2 -13.55 -14.58 9.60
CA LEU A 2 -12.50 -14.28 10.60
C LEU A 2 -12.92 -15.07 11.85
N GLY A 3 -12.01 -15.84 12.44
CA GLY A 3 -12.31 -16.79 13.52
C GLY A 3 -12.93 -16.15 14.78
N THR A 4 -13.16 -16.95 15.82
CA THR A 4 -13.62 -16.45 17.12
C THR A 4 -12.62 -15.45 17.72
N ARG A 5 -13.06 -14.63 18.68
CA ARG A 5 -12.18 -13.72 19.44
C ARG A 5 -10.97 -14.45 20.04
N GLU A 6 -11.17 -15.67 20.51
CA GLU A 6 -10.12 -16.53 21.04
C GLU A 6 -9.10 -16.91 19.95
N GLN A 7 -9.56 -17.35 18.78
CA GLN A 7 -8.70 -17.68 17.64
C GLN A 7 -7.89 -16.47 17.16
N ALA A 8 -8.49 -15.28 17.14
CA ALA A 8 -7.78 -14.04 16.83
C ALA A 8 -6.71 -13.70 17.88
N GLY A 9 -7.02 -13.89 19.17
CA GLY A 9 -6.06 -13.72 20.26
C GLY A 9 -4.90 -14.71 20.20
N ASP A 10 -5.17 -15.97 19.86
CA ASP A 10 -4.16 -17.00 19.64
C ASP A 10 -3.24 -16.67 18.48
N LEU A 11 -3.81 -16.23 17.36
CA LEU A 11 -3.02 -15.81 16.20
C LEU A 11 -2.11 -14.63 16.55
N ALA A 12 -2.65 -13.59 17.20
CA ALA A 12 -1.87 -12.43 17.62
C ALA A 12 -0.71 -12.83 18.55
N ARG A 13 -0.97 -13.70 19.54
CA ARG A 13 0.09 -14.22 20.42
C ARG A 13 1.18 -14.98 19.66
N ARG A 14 0.80 -15.84 18.71
CA ARG A 14 1.76 -16.59 17.89
C ARG A 14 2.63 -15.66 17.05
N VAL A 15 2.02 -14.65 16.41
CA VAL A 15 2.75 -13.66 15.62
C VAL A 15 3.71 -12.85 16.50
N GLN A 16 3.25 -12.33 17.65
CA GLN A 16 4.10 -11.61 18.60
C GLN A 16 5.29 -12.44 19.07
N HIS A 17 5.08 -13.74 19.36
CA HIS A 17 6.16 -14.62 19.79
C HIS A 17 7.19 -14.85 18.66
N GLN A 18 6.72 -15.13 17.45
CA GLN A 18 7.59 -15.34 16.30
C GLN A 18 8.39 -14.09 15.95
N LEU A 19 7.75 -12.91 15.93
CA LEU A 19 8.43 -11.64 15.66
C LEU A 19 9.49 -11.34 16.72
N ARG A 20 9.18 -11.52 18.01
CA ARG A 20 10.15 -11.31 19.08
C ARG A 20 11.37 -12.21 18.91
N PHE A 21 11.16 -13.48 18.58
CA PHE A 21 12.24 -14.44 18.39
C PHE A 21 13.08 -14.10 17.15
N LYS A 22 12.44 -13.79 16.03
CA LYS A 22 13.13 -13.50 14.77
C LYS A 22 13.89 -12.17 14.78
N LEU A 23 13.36 -11.16 15.46
CA LEU A 23 13.95 -9.82 15.56
C LEU A 23 14.85 -9.65 16.80
N SER A 24 14.98 -10.68 17.64
CA SER A 24 15.77 -10.64 18.88
C SER A 24 15.48 -9.42 19.77
N LEU A 25 14.20 -9.02 19.87
CA LEU A 25 13.83 -7.80 20.59
C LEU A 25 14.07 -7.97 22.09
N PRO A 26 14.70 -6.98 22.77
CA PRO A 26 14.98 -7.05 24.20
C PRO A 26 13.72 -6.92 25.05
N SER A 27 12.64 -6.35 24.49
CA SER A 27 11.36 -6.15 25.17
C SER A 27 10.25 -7.03 24.58
N ARG A 28 9.19 -7.22 25.37
CA ARG A 28 7.98 -7.90 24.90
C ARG A 28 7.08 -6.89 24.20
N PHE A 29 6.37 -7.32 23.16
CA PHE A 29 5.26 -6.55 22.59
C PHE A 29 4.18 -6.33 23.64
N GLU A 30 3.49 -5.19 23.56
CA GLU A 30 2.26 -5.00 24.32
C GLU A 30 1.22 -6.07 23.92
N ARG A 31 0.47 -6.57 24.90
CA ARG A 31 -0.57 -7.57 24.66
C ARG A 31 -1.66 -6.98 23.76
N ALA A 32 -2.00 -7.69 22.68
CA ALA A 32 -3.11 -7.30 21.82
C ALA A 32 -4.42 -7.23 22.62
N ARG A 33 -5.08 -6.07 22.59
CA ARG A 33 -6.39 -5.84 23.22
C ARG A 33 -7.45 -5.83 22.13
N PHE A 34 -8.44 -6.71 22.24
CA PHE A 34 -9.58 -6.76 21.32
C PHE A 34 -10.77 -6.06 21.96
N MET A 35 -11.24 -4.98 21.35
CA MET A 35 -12.48 -4.32 21.76
C MET A 35 -13.61 -4.73 20.83
N PRO A 36 -14.83 -4.98 21.34
CA PRO A 36 -15.97 -5.25 20.48
C PRO A 36 -16.32 -4.02 19.64
N ILE A 37 -16.71 -4.24 18.39
CA ILE A 37 -17.33 -3.22 17.54
C ILE A 37 -18.84 -3.27 17.78
N GLU A 38 -19.34 -2.32 18.55
CA GLU A 38 -20.74 -2.31 19.01
C GLU A 38 -21.72 -1.69 18.01
N THR A 39 -21.23 -0.81 17.12
CA THR A 39 -22.08 -0.08 16.18
C THR A 39 -21.39 0.13 14.84
N GLN A 40 -22.19 0.37 13.80
CA GLN A 40 -21.69 0.73 12.48
C GLN A 40 -20.81 1.99 12.51
N ARG A 41 -21.22 3.00 13.29
CA ARG A 41 -20.45 4.24 13.48
C ARG A 41 -19.10 3.98 14.16
N HIS A 42 -19.06 3.04 15.11
CA HIS A 42 -17.81 2.61 15.75
C HIS A 42 -16.90 1.94 14.71
N LEU A 43 -17.41 1.04 13.87
CA LEU A 43 -16.63 0.41 12.80
C LEU A 43 -16.03 1.43 11.83
N GLU A 44 -16.85 2.36 11.34
CA GLU A 44 -16.41 3.43 10.42
C GLU A 44 -15.28 4.28 11.02
N ARG A 45 -15.42 4.66 12.30
CA ARG A 45 -14.38 5.41 13.02
C ARG A 45 -13.11 4.60 13.24
N ALA A 46 -13.24 3.33 13.63
CA ALA A 46 -12.11 2.44 13.85
C ALA A 46 -11.30 2.25 12.56
N VAL A 47 -11.97 2.07 11.41
CA VAL A 47 -11.30 1.94 10.11
C VAL A 47 -10.58 3.24 9.72
N ARG A 48 -11.23 4.40 9.86
CA ARG A 48 -10.57 5.69 9.59
C ARG A 48 -9.35 5.92 10.48
N TYR A 49 -9.47 5.56 11.75
CA TYR A 49 -8.36 5.64 12.69
C TYR A 49 -7.20 4.75 12.25
N LEU A 50 -7.48 3.48 11.90
CA LEU A 50 -6.45 2.54 11.45
C LEU A 50 -5.72 3.03 10.19
N LEU A 51 -6.44 3.62 9.23
CA LEU A 51 -5.84 4.16 8.01
C LEU A 51 -4.96 5.39 8.25
N ARG A 52 -5.19 6.14 9.34
CA ARG A 52 -4.44 7.36 9.72
C ARG A 52 -3.53 7.17 10.92
N GLN A 53 -3.35 5.92 11.37
CA GLN A 53 -2.68 5.65 12.63
C GLN A 53 -1.22 6.09 12.61
N GLU A 54 -0.54 5.88 11.48
CA GLU A 54 0.86 6.27 11.30
C GLU A 54 1.03 7.79 11.41
N GLU A 55 0.18 8.56 10.71
CA GLU A 55 0.13 10.02 10.81
C GLU A 55 -0.13 10.49 12.25
N HIS A 56 -1.09 9.88 12.95
CA HIS A 56 -1.41 10.24 14.34
C HIS A 56 -0.25 10.00 15.32
N HIS A 57 0.67 9.08 14.99
CA HIS A 57 1.84 8.80 15.80
C HIS A 57 3.12 9.47 15.27
N GLY A 58 3.03 10.28 14.21
CA GLY A 58 4.19 10.90 13.56
C GLY A 58 5.16 9.88 12.97
N ILE A 59 4.66 8.70 12.59
CA ILE A 59 5.42 7.63 11.98
C ILE A 59 5.23 7.77 10.47
N ASP A 60 6.30 8.00 9.72
CA ASP A 60 6.29 8.04 8.25
C ASP A 60 7.26 6.99 7.69
N LEU A 61 7.18 5.77 8.24
CA LEU A 61 8.09 4.68 7.89
C LEU A 61 7.63 3.88 6.66
N ASP A 62 6.34 3.98 6.32
CA ASP A 62 5.75 3.26 5.19
C ASP A 62 4.79 4.14 4.37
N PRO A 63 5.29 5.17 3.67
CA PRO A 63 4.46 6.08 2.88
C PRO A 63 3.60 5.37 1.82
N ARG A 64 4.00 4.16 1.41
CA ARG A 64 3.36 3.34 0.38
C ARG A 64 2.40 2.30 0.94
N HIS A 65 2.30 2.19 2.26
CA HIS A 65 1.49 1.21 2.97
C HIS A 65 1.83 -0.24 2.58
N ASP A 66 3.07 -0.51 2.18
CA ASP A 66 3.53 -1.83 1.73
C ASP A 66 3.44 -2.90 2.83
N GLY A 67 3.69 -2.49 4.08
CA GLY A 67 3.61 -3.31 5.29
C GLY A 67 2.21 -3.47 5.87
N SER A 68 1.21 -2.77 5.35
CA SER A 68 -0.18 -2.82 5.85
C SER A 68 -1.12 -3.56 4.89
N SER A 69 -2.39 -3.75 5.27
CA SER A 69 -3.43 -4.27 4.36
C SER A 69 -4.15 -3.17 3.56
N ALA A 70 -3.76 -1.90 3.74
CA ALA A 70 -4.42 -0.78 3.08
C ALA A 70 -4.40 -0.89 1.54
N PRO A 71 -3.30 -1.35 0.89
CA PRO A 71 -3.31 -1.59 -0.55
C PRO A 71 -4.37 -2.61 -1.01
N ASP A 72 -4.65 -3.64 -0.20
CA ASP A 72 -5.66 -4.63 -0.55
C ASP A 72 -7.08 -4.04 -0.51
N ILE A 73 -7.36 -3.13 0.44
CA ILE A 73 -8.65 -2.46 0.60
C ILE A 73 -9.02 -1.68 -0.67
N VAL A 74 -8.04 -1.01 -1.28
CA VAL A 74 -8.26 -0.21 -2.49
C VAL A 74 -8.03 -1.01 -3.79
N GLY A 75 -7.66 -2.28 -3.69
CA GLY A 75 -7.45 -3.19 -4.82
C GLY A 75 -6.12 -3.02 -5.55
N LEU A 76 -5.11 -2.46 -4.88
CA LEU A 76 -3.74 -2.32 -5.39
C LEU A 76 -2.97 -3.64 -5.40
N ARG A 77 -3.46 -4.66 -4.68
CA ARG A 77 -2.86 -6.00 -4.63
C ARG A 77 -3.90 -7.09 -4.89
N VAL A 78 -3.44 -8.22 -5.41
CA VAL A 78 -4.30 -9.39 -5.67
C VAL A 78 -4.37 -10.41 -4.52
N LEU A 79 -3.66 -10.19 -3.40
CA LEU A 79 -3.70 -11.11 -2.25
C LEU A 79 -5.04 -11.08 -1.51
N GLY A 80 -5.77 -9.97 -1.59
CA GLY A 80 -7.02 -9.75 -0.87
C GLY A 80 -8.17 -9.31 -1.78
N THR A 81 -8.40 -10.01 -2.91
CA THR A 81 -9.45 -9.63 -3.89
C THR A 81 -10.85 -9.49 -3.28
N GLU A 82 -11.12 -10.21 -2.19
CA GLU A 82 -12.38 -10.16 -1.44
C GLU A 82 -12.49 -8.97 -0.48
N ILE A 83 -11.36 -8.35 -0.11
CA ILE A 83 -11.32 -7.29 0.91
C ILE A 83 -12.12 -6.06 0.46
N PRO A 84 -11.97 -5.54 -0.78
CA PRO A 84 -12.78 -4.42 -1.28
C PRO A 84 -14.28 -4.67 -1.13
N GLN A 85 -14.76 -5.86 -1.53
CA GLN A 85 -16.18 -6.21 -1.44
C GLN A 85 -16.65 -6.33 0.01
N ARG A 86 -15.86 -6.99 0.87
CA ARG A 86 -16.18 -7.08 2.31
C ARG A 86 -16.22 -5.72 2.97
N MET A 87 -15.31 -4.82 2.60
CA MET A 87 -15.30 -3.43 3.08
C MET A 87 -16.55 -2.69 2.61
N ALA A 88 -16.95 -2.81 1.34
CA ALA A 88 -18.18 -2.20 0.85
C ALA A 88 -19.43 -2.71 1.59
N THR A 89 -19.50 -4.01 1.88
CA THR A 89 -20.59 -4.61 2.65
C THR A 89 -20.59 -4.15 4.11
N ALA A 90 -19.41 -4.11 4.74
CA ALA A 90 -19.27 -3.74 6.15
C ALA A 90 -19.36 -2.23 6.40
N LEU A 91 -19.05 -1.40 5.40
CA LEU A 91 -18.96 0.06 5.50
C LEU A 91 -19.66 0.73 4.31
N PRO A 92 -20.98 0.52 4.12
CA PRO A 92 -21.68 0.96 2.91
C PRO A 92 -21.70 2.48 2.70
N ARG A 93 -21.37 3.26 3.74
CA ARG A 93 -21.30 4.73 3.70
C ARG A 93 -19.89 5.26 3.47
N MET A 94 -18.86 4.44 3.66
CA MET A 94 -17.48 4.84 3.43
C MET A 94 -17.20 4.77 1.93
N ARG A 95 -16.85 5.92 1.35
CA ARG A 95 -16.58 6.00 -0.09
C ARG A 95 -15.13 5.66 -0.38
N ARG A 96 -14.84 5.20 -1.60
CA ARG A 96 -13.47 4.91 -2.04
C ARG A 96 -12.57 6.13 -1.89
N GLU A 97 -13.08 7.30 -2.24
CA GLU A 97 -12.34 8.57 -2.17
C GLU A 97 -11.91 8.87 -0.73
N GLU A 98 -12.77 8.63 0.26
CA GLU A 98 -12.42 8.82 1.68
C GLU A 98 -11.29 7.88 2.14
N ILE A 99 -11.24 6.66 1.59
CA ILE A 99 -10.18 5.68 1.87
C ILE A 99 -8.88 6.14 1.22
N LEU A 100 -8.91 6.54 -0.05
CA LEU A 100 -7.73 7.04 -0.77
C LEU A 100 -7.17 8.30 -0.11
N ASP A 101 -8.03 9.26 0.25
CA ASP A 101 -7.64 10.47 0.98
C ASP A 101 -6.96 10.13 2.31
N SER A 102 -7.50 9.15 3.05
CA SER A 102 -6.92 8.72 4.33
C SER A 102 -5.58 8.01 4.17
N MET A 103 -5.31 7.43 3.00
CA MET A 103 -4.03 6.82 2.65
C MET A 103 -3.09 7.81 1.94
N ARG A 104 -3.51 9.07 1.72
CA ARG A 104 -2.80 10.08 0.92
C ARG A 104 -2.46 9.58 -0.49
N LEU A 105 -3.34 8.77 -1.07
CA LEU A 105 -3.21 8.28 -2.44
C LEU A 105 -3.99 9.17 -3.39
N GLU A 106 -3.28 9.78 -4.32
CA GLU A 106 -3.85 10.61 -5.37
C GLU A 106 -3.63 9.97 -6.73
N SER A 107 -4.55 10.22 -7.67
CA SER A 107 -4.39 9.74 -9.04
C SER A 107 -3.38 10.61 -9.78
N VAL A 108 -2.34 9.97 -10.28
CA VAL A 108 -1.28 10.56 -11.10
C VAL A 108 -1.25 9.88 -12.49
N PRO A 109 -0.63 10.52 -13.49
CA PRO A 109 -0.33 9.84 -14.75
C PRO A 109 0.46 8.54 -14.53
N PRO A 110 0.21 7.47 -15.32
CA PRO A 110 0.92 6.20 -15.17
C PRO A 110 2.43 6.35 -15.25
N ASP A 111 3.15 5.85 -14.24
CA ASP A 111 4.61 5.82 -14.23
C ASP A 111 5.18 4.47 -14.74
N PHE A 112 5.40 4.38 -16.05
CA PHE A 112 5.90 3.15 -16.67
C PHE A 112 7.36 2.83 -16.36
N GLU A 113 8.18 3.78 -15.95
CA GLU A 113 9.58 3.50 -15.58
C GLU A 113 9.65 2.53 -14.40
N ARG A 114 8.62 2.55 -13.55
CA ARG A 114 8.46 1.69 -12.38
C ARG A 114 7.61 0.45 -12.65
N LEU A 115 7.31 0.13 -13.92
CA LEU A 115 6.39 -0.96 -14.28
C LEU A 115 6.76 -2.30 -13.62
N ALA A 116 8.05 -2.64 -13.56
CA ALA A 116 8.51 -3.89 -12.95
C ALA A 116 8.25 -3.93 -11.44
N ASP A 117 8.66 -2.89 -10.72
CA ASP A 117 8.48 -2.72 -9.27
C ASP A 117 7.00 -2.73 -8.88
N LEU A 118 6.19 -1.91 -9.54
CA LEU A 118 4.77 -1.78 -9.27
C LEU A 118 3.99 -3.06 -9.59
N ALA A 119 4.41 -3.83 -10.60
CA ALA A 119 3.83 -5.13 -10.89
C ALA A 119 4.24 -6.21 -9.87
N ALA A 120 5.47 -6.17 -9.35
CA ALA A 120 5.89 -7.02 -8.24
C ALA A 120 5.08 -6.71 -6.98
N ALA A 121 4.93 -5.42 -6.64
CA ALA A 121 4.13 -4.94 -5.51
C ALA A 121 2.66 -5.38 -5.61
N ALA A 122 2.03 -5.26 -6.79
CA ALA A 122 0.66 -5.73 -7.03
C ALA A 122 0.47 -7.23 -6.71
N CYS A 123 1.53 -8.02 -6.87
CA CYS A 123 1.52 -9.47 -6.66
C CYS A 123 2.12 -9.90 -5.32
N ALA A 124 2.57 -8.95 -4.49
CA ALA A 124 3.37 -9.15 -3.29
C ALA A 124 4.57 -10.08 -3.55
N LEU A 125 5.33 -9.76 -4.60
CA LEU A 125 6.57 -10.43 -4.97
C LEU A 125 7.76 -9.51 -4.64
N PRO A 126 8.93 -10.05 -4.29
CA PRO A 126 10.13 -9.25 -4.07
C PRO A 126 10.60 -8.56 -5.36
N ASP A 127 10.50 -9.26 -6.49
CA ASP A 127 10.82 -8.75 -7.83
C ASP A 127 10.11 -9.60 -8.90
N LEU A 128 10.37 -9.31 -10.18
CA LEU A 128 9.88 -10.09 -11.32
C LEU A 128 10.94 -11.04 -11.91
N SER A 129 11.94 -11.44 -11.14
CA SER A 129 13.01 -12.34 -11.59
C SER A 129 12.58 -13.81 -11.58
N GLY A 130 13.15 -14.60 -12.50
CA GLY A 130 12.88 -16.04 -12.61
C GLY A 130 11.62 -16.41 -13.39
N ASN A 131 11.23 -17.68 -13.28
CA ASN A 131 10.20 -18.34 -14.11
C ASN A 131 9.10 -19.03 -13.30
N GLN A 132 8.94 -18.68 -12.02
CA GLN A 132 7.85 -19.22 -11.21
C GLN A 132 6.49 -18.81 -11.80
N PRO A 133 5.44 -19.65 -11.71
CA PRO A 133 4.13 -19.35 -12.30
C PRO A 133 3.56 -17.98 -11.87
N ARG A 134 3.74 -17.58 -10.60
CA ARG A 134 3.30 -16.27 -10.10
C ARG A 134 4.04 -15.10 -10.75
N VAL A 135 5.37 -15.21 -10.90
CA VAL A 135 6.20 -14.20 -11.58
C VAL A 135 5.81 -14.09 -13.06
N VAL A 136 5.62 -15.22 -13.74
CA VAL A 136 5.20 -15.24 -15.15
C VAL A 136 3.82 -14.60 -15.32
N ALA A 137 2.88 -14.85 -14.41
CA ALA A 137 1.56 -14.21 -14.41
C ALA A 137 1.66 -12.70 -14.17
N ALA A 138 2.44 -12.26 -13.17
CA ALA A 138 2.69 -10.85 -12.87
C ALA A 138 3.29 -10.12 -14.08
N ARG A 139 4.34 -10.69 -14.69
CA ARG A 139 4.99 -10.13 -15.89
C ARG A 139 4.04 -10.06 -17.08
N THR A 140 3.23 -11.11 -17.30
CA THR A 140 2.20 -11.12 -18.36
C THR A 140 1.18 -10.01 -18.14
N ALA A 141 0.73 -9.81 -16.90
CA ALA A 141 -0.21 -8.76 -16.56
C ALA A 141 0.41 -7.36 -16.68
N ALA A 142 1.69 -7.18 -16.31
CA ALA A 142 2.41 -5.92 -16.50
C ALA A 142 2.47 -5.52 -17.98
N ILE A 143 2.79 -6.48 -18.86
CA ILE A 143 2.78 -6.29 -20.31
C ILE A 143 1.40 -5.87 -20.84
N GLN A 144 0.33 -6.41 -20.25
CA GLN A 144 -1.05 -6.10 -20.63
C GLN A 144 -1.57 -4.81 -19.99
N ALA A 145 -0.93 -4.32 -18.92
CA ALA A 145 -1.25 -3.07 -18.22
C ALA A 145 -0.66 -1.83 -18.90
N ALA A 146 0.27 -2.02 -19.85
CA ALA A 146 0.94 -0.95 -20.61
C ALA A 146 0.71 -1.11 -22.14
N PRO A 147 -0.55 -1.06 -22.63
CA PRO A 147 -0.86 -1.18 -24.05
C PRO A 147 -0.29 -0.05 -24.93
N GLU A 148 -0.03 1.13 -24.37
CA GLU A 148 0.51 2.30 -25.05
C GLU A 148 2.01 2.18 -25.40
N LEU A 149 2.74 1.32 -24.68
CA LEU A 149 4.16 1.12 -24.93
C LEU A 149 4.37 0.15 -26.10
N SER A 150 5.41 0.40 -26.89
CA SER A 150 5.87 -0.54 -27.90
C SER A 150 6.39 -1.84 -27.25
N PRO A 151 6.39 -2.97 -27.97
CA PRO A 151 6.98 -4.20 -27.46
C PRO A 151 8.46 -4.08 -27.04
N GLY A 152 9.20 -3.15 -27.65
CA GLY A 152 10.61 -2.89 -27.32
C GLY A 152 10.77 -2.16 -25.99
N GLU A 153 9.96 -1.13 -25.74
CA GLU A 153 9.98 -0.38 -24.48
C GLU A 153 9.58 -1.27 -23.29
N VAL A 154 8.50 -2.04 -23.43
CA VAL A 154 8.09 -3.00 -22.39
C VAL A 154 9.17 -4.04 -22.13
N ALA A 155 9.83 -4.54 -23.18
CA ALA A 155 10.92 -5.51 -23.05
C ALA A 155 12.11 -4.92 -22.26
N ALA A 156 12.49 -3.67 -22.55
CA ALA A 156 13.55 -2.97 -21.84
C ALA A 156 13.20 -2.76 -20.35
N LEU A 157 12.00 -2.24 -20.06
CA LEU A 157 11.53 -1.97 -18.69
C LEU A 157 11.44 -3.24 -17.82
N LEU A 158 11.07 -4.37 -18.42
CA LEU A 158 10.91 -5.64 -17.70
C LEU A 158 12.15 -6.54 -17.74
N GLY A 159 13.23 -6.13 -18.43
CA GLY A 159 14.44 -6.94 -18.58
C GLY A 159 14.21 -8.27 -19.30
N ILE A 160 13.34 -8.29 -20.33
CA ILE A 160 13.00 -9.50 -21.09
C ILE A 160 13.15 -9.28 -22.59
N THR A 161 13.00 -10.35 -23.38
CA THR A 161 13.05 -10.24 -24.85
C THR A 161 11.72 -9.73 -25.43
N ARG A 162 11.79 -8.99 -26.54
CA ARG A 162 10.62 -8.58 -27.33
C ARG A 162 9.71 -9.75 -27.70
N ARG A 163 10.28 -10.90 -28.08
CA ARG A 163 9.52 -12.13 -28.38
C ARG A 163 8.71 -12.62 -27.19
N CYS A 164 9.19 -12.44 -25.96
CA CYS A 164 8.45 -12.75 -24.74
C CYS A 164 7.23 -11.84 -24.60
N VAL A 165 7.40 -10.53 -24.83
CA VAL A 165 6.32 -9.53 -24.80
C VAL A 165 5.23 -9.88 -25.82
N GLU A 166 5.60 -10.12 -27.06
CA GLU A 166 4.65 -10.46 -28.14
C GLU A 166 3.87 -11.75 -27.84
N ARG A 167 4.53 -12.76 -27.26
CA ARG A 167 3.87 -14.00 -26.82
C ARG A 167 2.93 -13.75 -25.64
N ALA A 168 3.34 -12.94 -24.67
CA ALA A 168 2.53 -12.62 -23.49
C ALA A 168 1.27 -11.82 -23.84
N ARG A 169 1.35 -10.89 -24.81
CA ARG A 169 0.19 -10.12 -25.29
C ARG A 169 -0.93 -10.99 -25.88
N LYS A 170 -0.57 -12.17 -26.41
CA LYS A 170 -1.54 -13.14 -26.98
C LYS A 170 -2.18 -14.04 -25.92
N ARG A 171 -1.73 -14.02 -24.67
CA ARG A 171 -2.29 -14.84 -23.59
C ARG A 171 -3.62 -14.27 -23.11
N PRO A 172 -4.52 -15.11 -22.57
CA PRO A 172 -5.72 -14.64 -21.89
C PRO A 172 -5.38 -13.62 -20.80
N ARG A 173 -6.19 -12.55 -20.70
CA ARG A 173 -5.99 -11.48 -19.74
C ARG A 173 -6.47 -11.90 -18.36
N ASN A 174 -5.62 -11.80 -17.35
CA ASN A 174 -6.06 -11.84 -15.95
C ASN A 174 -6.50 -10.43 -15.54
N ALA A 175 -7.80 -10.15 -15.62
CA ALA A 175 -8.35 -8.81 -15.42
C ALA A 175 -8.03 -8.23 -14.03
N ALA A 176 -8.08 -9.05 -12.98
CA ALA A 176 -7.79 -8.63 -11.61
C ALA A 176 -6.32 -8.19 -11.45
N LEU A 177 -5.38 -8.97 -11.98
CA LEU A 177 -3.95 -8.61 -11.96
C LEU A 177 -3.68 -7.32 -12.75
N VAL A 178 -4.21 -7.24 -13.97
CA VAL A 178 -4.00 -6.04 -14.80
C VAL A 178 -4.58 -4.80 -14.12
N ARG A 179 -5.78 -4.90 -13.55
CA ARG A 179 -6.40 -3.80 -12.79
C ARG A 179 -5.54 -3.38 -11.60
N ALA A 180 -5.04 -4.33 -10.81
CA ALA A 180 -4.18 -4.03 -9.66
C ALA A 180 -2.90 -3.29 -10.12
N ILE A 181 -2.27 -3.73 -11.21
CA ILE A 181 -1.08 -3.07 -11.76
C ILE A 181 -1.40 -1.67 -12.30
N CYS A 182 -2.51 -1.50 -13.04
CA CYS A 182 -2.95 -0.17 -13.49
C CYS A 182 -3.21 0.77 -12.30
N LEU A 183 -3.80 0.28 -11.21
CA LEU A 183 -4.00 1.07 -10.00
C LEU A 183 -2.66 1.42 -9.34
N GLN A 184 -1.69 0.50 -9.30
CA GLN A 184 -0.35 0.79 -8.78
C GLN A 184 0.36 1.87 -9.60
N LEU A 185 0.27 1.80 -10.93
CA LEU A 185 0.82 2.79 -11.86
C LEU A 185 0.23 4.19 -11.68
N THR A 186 -1.05 4.27 -11.28
CA THR A 186 -1.80 5.54 -11.24
C THR A 186 -1.97 6.10 -9.84
N LEU A 187 -1.83 5.31 -8.78
CA LEU A 187 -2.08 5.78 -7.41
C LEU A 187 -0.82 5.85 -6.55
N ARG A 188 0.29 5.24 -6.97
CA ARG A 188 1.55 5.38 -6.24
C ARG A 188 2.31 6.60 -6.76
N PRO A 189 2.50 7.64 -5.93
CA PRO A 189 3.37 8.73 -6.31
C PRO A 189 4.79 8.19 -6.56
N ARG A 190 5.53 8.89 -7.44
CA ARG A 190 6.99 8.80 -7.42
C ARG A 190 7.43 9.18 -6.01
N GLU A 191 8.34 8.38 -5.43
CA GLU A 191 9.08 8.89 -4.29
C GLU A 191 9.68 10.23 -4.72
N HIS A 192 9.53 11.26 -3.90
CA HIS A 192 10.47 12.38 -3.93
C HIS A 192 11.80 11.80 -3.41
N GLY A 193 12.43 10.95 -4.21
CA GLY A 193 13.73 10.33 -3.89
C GLY A 193 14.77 11.39 -3.61
N ASP A 194 14.59 12.59 -4.17
CA ASP A 194 15.44 13.75 -3.94
C ASP A 194 15.38 14.28 -2.50
N GLU A 195 14.37 13.98 -1.69
CA GLU A 195 14.30 14.51 -0.31
C GLU A 195 14.87 13.53 0.72
N LEU A 196 14.67 12.22 0.53
CA LEU A 196 15.15 11.21 1.48
C LEU A 196 16.63 10.90 1.28
N ASP A 197 17.11 10.86 0.04
CA ASP A 197 18.54 10.77 -0.25
C ASP A 197 19.25 12.06 0.20
N ASP A 198 18.60 13.22 0.14
CA ASP A 198 19.14 14.49 0.65
C ASP A 198 19.10 14.55 2.19
N VAL A 199 18.09 13.98 2.86
CA VAL A 199 18.05 13.81 4.33
C VAL A 199 19.12 12.81 4.82
N LEU A 200 19.32 11.70 4.11
CA LEU A 200 20.37 10.73 4.42
C LEU A 200 21.77 11.28 4.08
N ALA A 201 21.91 12.03 2.99
CA ALA A 201 23.16 12.66 2.57
C ALA A 201 23.56 13.86 3.44
N ARG A 202 22.58 14.63 3.96
CA ARG A 202 22.83 15.70 4.95
C ARG A 202 23.28 15.15 6.31
N GLY A 203 23.26 13.83 6.48
CA GLY A 203 23.59 13.15 7.71
C GLY A 203 22.52 13.43 8.76
N VAL A 204 22.04 12.37 9.42
CA VAL A 204 21.30 12.54 10.67
C VAL A 204 22.28 13.17 11.65
N HIS A 205 22.24 14.49 11.77
CA HIS A 205 22.95 15.25 12.77
C HIS A 205 22.33 14.81 14.09
N THR A 206 22.85 13.72 14.65
CA THR A 206 22.54 13.28 16.00
C THR A 206 22.98 14.45 16.86
N PRO A 207 22.09 15.10 17.61
CA PRO A 207 22.50 16.11 18.57
C PRO A 207 23.34 15.40 19.63
N ARG A 208 24.65 15.35 19.42
CA ARG A 208 25.62 15.26 20.50
C ARG A 208 25.47 16.59 21.21
N ASP A 209 24.90 16.53 22.40
CA ASP A 209 24.83 17.57 23.44
C ASP A 209 23.38 17.93 23.82
N ALA A 210 22.77 17.03 24.58
CA ALA A 210 21.56 17.33 25.36
C ALA A 210 21.88 17.20 26.87
N THR A 211 22.75 18.07 27.36
CA THR A 211 22.72 18.55 28.75
C THR A 211 22.05 19.92 28.76
N GLY A 212 20.74 19.97 28.57
CA GLY A 212 19.99 21.23 28.55
C GLY A 212 18.48 21.03 28.51
N LEU A 213 17.88 20.90 29.69
CA LEU A 213 16.43 20.92 29.87
C LEU A 213 15.89 22.34 29.59
N GLY A 214 15.17 22.52 28.48
CA GLY A 214 14.40 23.74 28.18
C GLY A 214 13.19 23.40 27.33
N GLY A 215 11.99 23.47 27.92
CA GLY A 215 10.73 23.11 27.29
C GLY A 215 10.27 24.11 26.22
N SER A 216 9.82 23.59 25.08
CA SER A 216 9.12 24.34 24.04
C SER A 216 7.69 23.82 23.91
N VAL A 217 6.74 24.74 24.10
CA VAL A 217 5.29 24.54 24.02
C VAL A 217 4.86 24.57 22.55
N PHE A 218 4.07 23.58 22.13
CA PHE A 218 3.50 23.46 20.79
C PHE A 218 2.26 24.36 20.65
N ASP A 219 2.21 25.19 19.60
CA ASP A 219 1.09 26.08 19.27
C ASP A 219 0.23 25.46 18.13
N PRO A 220 -1.04 25.08 18.38
CA PRO A 220 -1.89 24.37 17.43
C PRO A 220 -2.69 25.25 16.45
N SER A 221 -2.32 26.53 16.24
CA SER A 221 -3.18 27.49 15.53
C SER A 221 -3.00 27.66 14.01
N THR A 222 -2.22 26.81 13.31
CA THR A 222 -1.98 26.95 11.86
C THR A 222 -3.03 26.24 10.99
N PRO A 223 -3.86 26.96 10.19
CA PRO A 223 -4.82 26.33 9.29
C PRO A 223 -4.16 25.85 7.98
N VAL A 224 -4.43 24.60 7.61
CA VAL A 224 -4.02 24.01 6.32
C VAL A 224 -5.08 24.32 5.26
N ALA A 225 -4.67 24.97 4.17
CA ALA A 225 -5.55 25.34 3.06
C ALA A 225 -5.94 24.12 2.21
N SER A 226 -7.24 23.91 1.99
CA SER A 226 -7.74 22.85 1.09
C SER A 226 -7.96 23.41 -0.32
N SER A 227 -7.26 22.85 -1.31
CA SER A 227 -7.58 23.03 -2.73
C SER A 227 -8.37 21.82 -3.22
N ARG A 228 -9.55 22.04 -3.81
CA ARG A 228 -10.36 20.99 -4.45
C ARG A 228 -10.65 21.38 -5.90
N ALA A 229 -10.23 20.52 -6.84
CA ALA A 229 -10.99 20.15 -8.03
C ALA A 229 -10.32 18.97 -8.73
N PHE A 230 -10.86 17.75 -8.61
CA PHE A 230 -10.50 16.64 -9.50
C PHE A 230 -11.72 15.80 -9.89
N GLY A 231 -11.73 15.39 -11.16
CA GLY A 231 -12.80 14.70 -11.85
C GLY A 231 -13.04 13.27 -11.34
N ARG A 232 -14.31 12.83 -11.42
CA ARG A 232 -14.78 11.54 -10.91
C ARG A 232 -14.28 10.38 -11.79
N ILE A 233 -13.43 9.51 -11.25
CA ILE A 233 -13.24 8.16 -11.78
C ILE A 233 -14.34 7.27 -11.19
N SER A 234 -15.46 7.19 -11.90
CA SER A 234 -16.60 6.34 -11.58
C SER A 234 -16.34 4.91 -12.07
N ALA A 235 -15.86 4.01 -11.20
CA ALA A 235 -15.88 2.55 -11.45
C ALA A 235 -15.76 1.72 -10.16
N TRP A 236 -16.72 1.88 -9.23
CA TRP A 236 -16.94 0.95 -8.10
C TRP A 236 -18.29 0.23 -8.16
N ARG A 237 -18.97 0.34 -9.31
CA ARG A 237 -20.18 -0.42 -9.62
C ARG A 237 -19.95 -1.13 -10.94
N ASP A 238 -19.19 -2.21 -10.91
CA ASP A 238 -19.49 -3.37 -11.75
C ASP A 238 -18.78 -4.60 -11.15
N PRO A 239 -19.53 -5.71 -10.91
CA PRO A 239 -18.98 -6.98 -10.43
C PRO A 239 -18.08 -7.68 -11.45
#